data_AF-A0AAD7B7E9-F1
#
_entry.id   AF-A0AAD7B7E9-F1
#
_cell.length_a   1.000
_cell.length_b   1.000
_cell.length_c   1.000
_cell.angle_alpha   90.00
_cell.angle_beta   90.00
_cell.angle_gamma   90.00
#
_symmetry.space_group_name_H-M   'P 1'
#
loop_
_entity.id
_entity.type
_entity.pdbx_description
1 polymer ?
#
loop_
_entity_poly.entity_id
_entity_poly.type
_entity_poly.pdbx_seq_one_letter_code
_entity_poly.pdbx_strand_id
1 'polypeptide(L)'
;MSSFAFSNNLVEIGALTALVGSSVAESLILGNRGAAGVAWGATSSFGTISVIKACFAGACNGWLRESLGVRGTASDEAVGLELAELTQDSNRVVNLRRKTTEPLAIFCHNSRDDKTRGAWTDVYAMDHCTSLLLRGIPDTAIGHPIQVFAYANYIFYRHRYTLFQVPTVLLSASKLTEVYVLWRHGAPLRLGMVLAAPWIFFFLGAIVIQTRENLLGRKRESEFGDRDIVAGQLPMVRRPGGVRKIVLGGSEDPRATTLTWRLFWAVGAAVSVASVVLSYVFMAQEPSTTVAIWAGFQLLWLGVRFLVYHLTEPANPMLERLLVVHP
;
A
#
# COMPACT_ATOMS: atom_id res chain seq x y z
N MET A 1 22.55 -39.20 8.86
CA MET A 1 21.89 -39.04 7.54
C MET A 1 20.41 -38.68 7.72
N SER A 2 20.10 -37.55 8.37
CA SER A 2 18.71 -37.12 8.68
C SER A 2 18.42 -35.65 8.29
N SER A 3 19.39 -34.91 7.73
CA SER A 3 19.17 -33.49 7.37
C SER A 3 18.39 -33.28 6.07
N PHE A 4 18.36 -34.26 5.16
CA PHE A 4 17.67 -34.11 3.87
C PHE A 4 16.13 -34.14 3.98
N ALA A 5 15.57 -34.85 4.97
CA ALA A 5 14.11 -34.87 5.18
C ALA A 5 13.58 -33.54 5.77
N PHE A 6 14.37 -32.87 6.62
CA PHE A 6 13.98 -31.59 7.22
C PHE A 6 14.04 -30.43 6.22
N SER A 7 15.00 -30.46 5.28
CA SER A 7 15.09 -29.50 4.18
C SER A 7 13.85 -29.53 3.29
N ASN A 8 13.38 -30.72 2.89
CA ASN A 8 12.15 -30.85 2.10
C ASN A 8 10.91 -30.33 2.85
N ASN A 9 10.78 -30.62 4.14
CA ASN A 9 9.66 -30.14 4.95
C ASN A 9 9.70 -28.60 5.14
N LEU A 10 10.89 -27.99 5.27
CA LEU A 10 11.03 -26.53 5.36
C LEU A 10 10.68 -25.82 4.04
N VAL A 11 10.98 -26.44 2.90
CA VAL A 11 10.59 -25.92 1.58
C VAL A 11 9.07 -25.97 1.40
N GLU A 12 8.43 -27.05 1.85
CA GLU A 12 6.97 -27.22 1.78
C GLU A 12 6.24 -26.24 2.73
N ILE A 13 6.76 -26.03 3.94
CA ILE A 13 6.29 -24.98 4.86
C ILE A 13 6.54 -23.60 4.23
N GLY A 14 7.69 -23.37 3.57
CA GLY A 14 7.99 -22.13 2.84
C GLY A 14 6.97 -21.81 1.74
N ALA A 15 6.54 -22.83 0.97
CA ALA A 15 5.54 -22.68 -0.07
C ALA A 15 4.13 -22.41 0.50
N LEU A 16 3.73 -23.13 1.55
CA LEU A 16 2.45 -22.91 2.24
C LEU A 16 2.40 -21.50 2.87
N THR A 17 3.52 -21.04 3.41
CA THR A 17 3.63 -19.75 4.11
C THR A 17 3.75 -18.55 3.17
N ALA A 18 4.08 -18.78 1.90
CA ALA A 18 3.97 -17.79 0.85
C ALA A 18 2.50 -17.55 0.42
N LEU A 19 1.63 -18.56 0.60
CA LEU A 19 0.27 -18.56 0.08
C LEU A 19 -0.75 -18.08 1.12
N VAL A 20 -0.58 -18.47 2.39
CA VAL A 20 -1.50 -18.10 3.47
C VAL A 20 -1.21 -16.69 4.00
N GLY A 21 -2.19 -15.79 3.90
CA GLY A 21 -2.10 -14.42 4.40
C GLY A 21 -1.40 -13.42 3.48
N SER A 22 -1.10 -13.83 2.24
CA SER A 22 -0.44 -13.04 1.21
C SER A 22 -1.12 -11.67 0.97
N SER A 23 -2.44 -11.66 0.66
CA SER A 23 -3.18 -10.43 0.38
C SER A 23 -3.34 -9.52 1.59
N VAL A 24 -3.49 -10.10 2.78
CA VAL A 24 -3.58 -9.37 4.05
C VAL A 24 -2.25 -8.69 4.36
N ALA A 25 -1.14 -9.40 4.22
CA ALA A 25 0.19 -8.83 4.44
C ALA A 25 0.49 -7.69 3.45
N GLU A 26 0.14 -7.85 2.16
CA GLU A 26 0.26 -6.79 1.15
C GLU A 26 -0.54 -5.55 1.53
N SER A 27 -1.83 -5.72 1.83
CA SER A 27 -2.72 -4.60 2.18
C SER A 27 -2.26 -3.87 3.45
N LEU A 28 -1.78 -4.61 4.45
CA LEU A 28 -1.25 -4.04 5.69
C LEU A 28 0.04 -3.24 5.44
N ILE A 29 1.02 -3.82 4.73
CA ILE A 29 2.33 -3.18 4.54
C ILE A 29 2.26 -1.93 3.64
N LEU A 30 1.34 -1.93 2.69
CA LEU A 30 1.06 -0.78 1.84
C LEU A 30 0.32 0.35 2.58
N GLY A 31 -0.11 0.09 3.83
CA GLY A 31 -0.73 1.08 4.68
C GLY A 31 -2.21 1.33 4.40
N ASN A 32 -2.91 0.44 3.70
CA ASN A 32 -4.36 0.58 3.46
C ASN A 32 -5.15 0.60 4.78
N ARG A 33 -4.57 0.01 5.83
CA ARG A 33 -5.11 -0.04 7.20
C ARG A 33 -4.44 0.96 8.17
N GLY A 34 -3.79 1.98 7.62
CA GLY A 34 -3.08 3.00 8.40
C GLY A 34 -1.72 2.55 8.94
N ALA A 35 -1.17 3.32 9.89
CA ALA A 35 0.14 3.08 10.49
C ALA A 35 0.22 1.74 11.24
N ALA A 36 -0.84 1.35 11.95
CA ALA A 36 -0.93 0.05 12.60
C ALA A 36 -0.76 -1.09 11.59
N GLY A 37 -1.39 -0.98 10.42
CA GLY A 37 -1.24 -1.95 9.36
C GLY A 37 0.23 -2.17 8.98
N VAL A 38 0.98 -1.09 8.78
CA VAL A 38 2.39 -1.15 8.37
C VAL A 38 3.24 -1.87 9.43
N ALA A 39 3.06 -1.55 10.72
CA ALA A 39 3.79 -2.20 11.80
C ALA A 39 3.48 -3.71 11.89
N TRP A 40 2.20 -4.09 11.76
CA TRP A 40 1.77 -5.48 11.85
C TRP A 40 2.07 -6.30 10.58
N GLY A 41 2.18 -5.66 9.43
CA GLY A 41 2.48 -6.30 8.14
C GLY A 41 3.76 -7.14 8.18
N ALA A 42 4.77 -6.70 8.92
CA ALA A 42 6.08 -7.37 9.00
C ALA A 42 6.32 -8.19 10.29
N THR A 43 5.29 -8.44 11.11
CA THR A 43 5.43 -9.16 12.38
C THR A 43 5.65 -10.66 12.24
N SER A 44 5.16 -11.29 11.18
CA SER A 44 5.37 -12.72 10.89
C SER A 44 6.19 -12.90 9.62
N SER A 45 7.08 -13.89 9.61
CA SER A 45 7.82 -14.33 8.43
C SER A 45 6.91 -14.98 7.36
N PHE A 46 5.71 -15.41 7.76
CA PHE A 46 4.71 -15.91 6.82
C PHE A 46 4.13 -14.73 6.02
N GLY A 47 4.04 -14.86 4.71
CA GLY A 47 3.69 -13.76 3.81
C GLY A 47 4.80 -12.75 3.54
N THR A 48 6.05 -12.98 3.98
CA THR A 48 7.15 -12.01 3.71
C THR A 48 7.44 -11.85 2.22
N ILE A 49 7.24 -12.88 1.40
CA ILE A 49 7.36 -12.75 -0.06
C ILE A 49 6.33 -11.75 -0.60
N SER A 50 5.10 -11.78 -0.09
CA SER A 50 4.06 -10.83 -0.44
C SER A 50 4.38 -9.43 0.09
N VAL A 51 4.96 -9.31 1.29
CA VAL A 51 5.50 -8.03 1.81
C VAL A 51 6.58 -7.46 0.87
N ILE A 52 7.55 -8.28 0.46
CA ILE A 52 8.61 -7.90 -0.48
C ILE A 52 7.99 -7.44 -1.80
N LYS A 53 7.04 -8.22 -2.36
CA LYS A 53 6.33 -7.87 -3.60
C LYS A 53 5.59 -6.54 -3.47
N ALA A 54 4.86 -6.33 -2.38
CA ALA A 54 4.17 -5.07 -2.10
C ALA A 54 5.13 -3.89 -1.97
N CYS A 55 6.27 -4.06 -1.29
CA CYS A 55 7.29 -3.04 -1.22
C CYS A 55 7.92 -2.73 -2.60
N PHE A 56 8.20 -3.74 -3.43
CA PHE A 56 8.62 -3.49 -4.81
C PHE A 56 7.54 -2.76 -5.61
N ALA A 57 6.28 -3.15 -5.46
CA ALA A 57 5.14 -2.52 -6.11
C ALA A 57 4.97 -1.06 -5.72
N GLY A 58 5.17 -0.71 -4.45
CA GLY A 58 5.15 0.68 -3.99
C GLY A 58 6.38 1.49 -4.44
N ALA A 59 7.57 0.89 -4.45
CA ALA A 59 8.79 1.58 -4.88
C ALA A 59 8.79 1.93 -6.38
N CYS A 60 8.11 1.10 -7.18
CA CYS A 60 8.05 1.23 -8.64
C CYS A 60 6.95 2.19 -9.10
N ASN A 61 7.23 2.89 -10.19
CA ASN A 61 6.19 3.61 -10.94
C ASN A 61 5.21 2.65 -11.60
N GLY A 62 4.03 3.14 -11.96
CA GLY A 62 2.98 2.36 -12.61
C GLY A 62 3.46 1.50 -13.79
N TRP A 63 4.17 2.11 -14.73
CA TRP A 63 4.70 1.40 -15.91
C TRP A 63 5.69 0.28 -15.55
N LEU A 64 6.54 0.51 -14.54
CA LEU A 64 7.58 -0.43 -14.12
C LEU A 64 6.95 -1.57 -13.32
N ARG A 65 5.94 -1.27 -12.50
CA ARG A 65 5.16 -2.25 -11.74
C ARG A 65 4.45 -3.24 -12.66
N GLU A 66 3.86 -2.75 -13.75
CA GLU A 66 3.25 -3.57 -14.79
C GLU A 66 4.32 -4.43 -15.51
N SER A 67 5.44 -3.82 -15.89
CA SER A 67 6.52 -4.50 -16.64
C SER A 67 7.21 -5.60 -15.83
N LEU A 68 7.34 -5.42 -14.51
CA LEU A 68 7.93 -6.41 -13.59
C LEU A 68 6.93 -7.48 -13.12
N GLY A 69 5.64 -7.35 -13.47
CA GLY A 69 4.61 -8.29 -13.03
C GLY A 69 4.35 -8.25 -11.51
N VAL A 70 4.77 -7.19 -10.82
CA VAL A 70 4.57 -7.03 -9.37
C VAL A 70 3.25 -6.33 -9.02
N ARG A 71 2.45 -6.00 -10.03
CA ARG A 71 1.09 -5.46 -9.87
C ARG A 71 0.15 -6.48 -9.21
N GLY A 72 -0.72 -5.98 -8.35
CA GLY A 72 -1.84 -6.71 -7.74
C GLY A 72 -2.95 -5.76 -7.29
N THR A 73 -4.08 -6.32 -6.89
CA THR A 73 -5.23 -5.54 -6.40
C THR A 73 -4.86 -4.69 -5.18
N ALA A 74 -4.11 -5.26 -4.22
CA ALA A 74 -3.66 -4.53 -3.04
C ALA A 74 -2.74 -3.34 -3.37
N SER A 75 -1.83 -3.49 -4.34
CA SER A 75 -0.96 -2.40 -4.79
C SER A 75 -1.71 -1.32 -5.59
N ASP A 76 -2.70 -1.75 -6.39
CA ASP A 76 -3.55 -0.83 -7.14
C ASP A 76 -4.45 -0.04 -6.18
N GLU A 77 -5.03 -0.67 -5.17
CA GLU A 77 -5.78 0.03 -4.12
C GLU A 77 -4.92 0.97 -3.27
N ALA A 78 -3.65 0.63 -3.06
CA ALA A 78 -2.78 1.42 -2.18
C ALA A 78 -2.17 2.66 -2.83
N VAL A 79 -1.83 2.58 -4.13
CA VAL A 79 -1.04 3.60 -4.82
C VAL A 79 -1.69 4.05 -6.14
N GLY A 80 -2.72 3.34 -6.62
CA GLY A 80 -3.26 3.55 -7.96
C GLY A 80 -2.31 3.09 -9.05
N LEU A 81 -2.75 3.16 -10.31
CA LEU A 81 -1.94 2.92 -11.50
C LEU A 81 -2.06 4.11 -12.45
N GLU A 82 -1.05 4.97 -12.41
CA GLU A 82 -0.92 6.14 -13.28
C GLU A 82 0.27 5.97 -14.22
N LEU A 83 0.10 6.37 -15.48
CA LEU A 83 1.19 6.42 -16.47
C LEU A 83 1.76 7.84 -16.60
N ALA A 84 2.00 8.51 -15.46
CA ALA A 84 2.30 9.94 -15.38
C ALA A 84 3.71 10.36 -15.83
N GLU A 85 4.74 9.54 -15.57
CA GLU A 85 6.14 10.01 -15.62
C GLU A 85 6.85 9.87 -16.98
N LEU A 86 6.20 9.29 -17.97
CA LEU A 86 6.77 9.18 -19.31
C LEU A 86 6.10 10.24 -20.19
N THR A 87 6.91 11.03 -20.92
CA THR A 87 6.42 11.89 -22.00
C THR A 87 5.39 11.13 -22.82
N GLN A 88 4.26 11.78 -23.12
CA GLN A 88 3.10 11.15 -23.79
C GLN A 88 3.46 10.38 -25.06
N ASP A 89 4.58 10.75 -25.70
CA ASP A 89 5.10 10.18 -26.94
C ASP A 89 6.15 9.07 -26.75
N SER A 90 6.43 8.66 -25.51
CA SER A 90 7.39 7.56 -25.33
C SER A 90 6.83 6.26 -25.89
N ASN A 91 7.63 5.57 -26.71
CA ASN A 91 7.29 4.26 -27.27
C ASN A 91 6.86 3.24 -26.20
N ARG A 92 7.33 3.42 -24.95
CA ARG A 92 6.96 2.57 -23.81
C ARG A 92 5.51 2.78 -23.38
N VAL A 93 5.05 4.02 -23.26
CA VAL A 93 3.65 4.34 -22.93
C VAL A 93 2.72 3.88 -24.04
N VAL A 94 3.10 4.10 -25.30
CA VAL A 94 2.30 3.62 -26.45
C VAL A 94 2.16 2.09 -26.42
N ASN A 95 3.25 1.36 -26.13
CA ASN A 95 3.21 -0.09 -26.03
C ASN A 95 2.39 -0.57 -24.82
N LEU A 96 2.45 0.13 -23.69
CA LEU A 96 1.61 -0.15 -22.53
C LEU A 96 0.13 0.13 -22.81
N ARG A 97 -0.21 1.28 -23.38
CA ARG A 97 -1.59 1.61 -23.84
C ARG A 97 -2.18 0.55 -24.78
N ARG A 98 -1.34 -0.11 -25.59
CA ARG A 98 -1.77 -1.21 -26.46
C ARG A 98 -2.01 -2.53 -25.74
N LYS A 99 -1.32 -2.76 -24.62
CA LYS A 99 -1.37 -4.02 -23.84
C LYS A 99 -2.35 -3.96 -22.67
N THR A 100 -2.49 -2.79 -22.06
CA THR A 100 -3.33 -2.57 -20.89
C THR A 100 -4.77 -2.32 -21.32
N THR A 101 -5.72 -2.71 -20.47
CA THR A 101 -7.15 -2.43 -20.61
C THR A 101 -7.45 -0.94 -20.70
N GLU A 102 -8.65 -0.59 -21.13
CA GLU A 102 -9.11 0.79 -21.30
C GLU A 102 -8.89 1.65 -20.03
N PRO A 103 -8.47 2.93 -20.17
CA PRO A 103 -8.28 3.81 -19.03
C PRO A 103 -9.62 4.05 -18.31
N LEU A 104 -9.58 4.01 -16.98
CA LEU A 104 -10.75 4.21 -16.11
C LEU A 104 -11.04 5.71 -15.89
N ALA A 105 -10.00 6.54 -15.95
CA ALA A 105 -10.10 7.98 -15.83
C ALA A 105 -8.88 8.70 -16.40
N ILE A 106 -9.00 10.01 -16.47
CA ILE A 106 -7.93 10.96 -16.75
C ILE A 106 -7.78 11.86 -15.54
N PHE A 107 -6.56 12.00 -15.04
CA PHE A 107 -6.20 13.02 -14.07
C PHE A 107 -5.55 14.20 -14.77
N CYS A 108 -6.07 15.39 -14.55
CA CYS A 108 -5.53 16.66 -15.02
C CYS A 108 -4.87 17.38 -13.85
N HIS A 109 -3.60 17.73 -13.97
CA HIS A 109 -2.89 18.45 -12.93
C HIS A 109 -3.04 19.96 -13.19
N ASN A 110 -3.72 20.62 -12.27
CA ASN A 110 -3.88 22.07 -12.21
C ASN A 110 -2.79 22.65 -11.30
N SER A 111 -1.53 22.35 -11.60
CA SER A 111 -0.41 22.90 -10.84
C SER A 111 -0.25 24.39 -11.14
N ARG A 112 0.08 25.17 -10.11
CA ARG A 112 0.51 26.57 -10.27
C ARG A 112 1.82 26.70 -11.04
N ASP A 113 2.59 25.62 -11.17
CA ASP A 113 3.84 25.61 -11.91
C ASP A 113 3.56 25.50 -13.42
N ASP A 114 4.01 26.50 -14.19
CA ASP A 114 3.65 26.69 -15.59
C ASP A 114 4.14 25.53 -16.49
N LYS A 115 5.12 24.75 -16.01
CA LYS A 115 5.69 23.59 -16.71
C LYS A 115 4.80 22.35 -16.70
N THR A 116 3.95 22.20 -15.69
CA THR A 116 3.08 21.03 -15.51
C THR A 116 1.60 21.38 -15.68
N ARG A 117 1.31 22.65 -15.92
CA ARG A 117 -0.03 23.15 -16.17
C ARG A 117 -0.62 22.53 -17.43
N GLY A 118 -1.72 21.80 -17.27
CA GLY A 118 -2.38 21.07 -18.37
C GLY A 118 -1.78 19.69 -18.66
N ALA A 119 -0.84 19.21 -17.83
CA ALA A 119 -0.40 17.83 -17.89
C ALA A 119 -1.56 16.91 -17.47
N TRP A 120 -1.91 15.97 -18.35
CA TRP A 120 -2.92 14.96 -18.10
C TRP A 120 -2.31 13.57 -18.13
N THR A 121 -2.87 12.68 -17.32
CA THR A 121 -2.33 11.33 -17.09
C THR A 121 -3.47 10.32 -17.13
N ASP A 122 -3.27 9.23 -17.86
CA ASP A 122 -4.23 8.13 -17.92
C ASP A 122 -4.13 7.28 -16.64
N VAL A 123 -5.30 6.94 -16.11
CA VAL A 123 -5.45 6.15 -14.89
C VAL A 123 -6.06 4.81 -15.23
N TYR A 124 -5.36 3.73 -14.91
CA TYR A 124 -5.77 2.36 -15.20
C TYR A 124 -6.24 1.60 -13.97
N ALA A 125 -5.90 2.11 -12.79
CA ALA A 125 -6.42 1.65 -11.51
C ALA A 125 -6.48 2.83 -10.56
N MET A 126 -7.59 2.95 -9.85
CA MET A 126 -7.76 3.97 -8.82
C MET A 126 -7.20 3.47 -7.49
N ASP A 127 -6.53 4.35 -6.76
CA ASP A 127 -6.31 4.12 -5.34
C ASP A 127 -7.66 4.06 -4.60
N HIS A 128 -7.62 3.51 -3.39
CA HIS A 128 -8.82 3.25 -2.60
C HIS A 128 -9.60 4.54 -2.30
N CYS A 129 -8.90 5.64 -2.00
CA CYS A 129 -9.54 6.91 -1.67
C CYS A 129 -10.26 7.49 -2.88
N THR A 130 -9.59 7.56 -4.04
CA THR A 130 -10.23 8.06 -5.28
C THR A 130 -11.35 7.15 -5.75
N SER A 131 -11.20 5.82 -5.60
CA SER A 131 -12.25 4.87 -5.97
C SER A 131 -13.52 5.08 -5.14
N LEU A 132 -13.38 5.25 -3.81
CA LEU A 132 -14.50 5.51 -2.91
C LEU A 132 -15.18 6.85 -3.21
N LEU A 133 -14.39 7.91 -3.46
CA LEU A 133 -14.90 9.21 -3.86
C LEU A 133 -15.78 9.09 -5.11
N LEU A 134 -15.28 8.46 -6.17
CA LEU A 134 -16.00 8.30 -7.43
C LEU A 134 -17.23 7.41 -7.32
N ARG A 135 -17.24 6.45 -6.39
CA ARG A 135 -18.42 5.61 -6.09
C ARG A 135 -19.52 6.38 -5.38
N GLY A 136 -19.17 7.38 -4.56
CA GLY A 136 -20.13 8.23 -3.86
C GLY A 136 -20.86 9.24 -4.76
N ILE A 137 -20.35 9.48 -5.97
CA ILE A 137 -20.87 10.47 -6.91
C ILE A 137 -21.83 9.81 -7.92
N PRO A 138 -23.00 10.40 -8.23
CA PRO A 138 -23.90 9.84 -9.23
C PRO A 138 -23.30 9.94 -10.64
N ASP A 139 -23.67 8.97 -11.46
CA ASP A 139 -23.30 8.89 -12.87
C ASP A 139 -24.06 9.92 -13.72
N THR A 140 -23.36 10.69 -14.55
CA THR A 140 -24.02 11.55 -15.56
C THR A 140 -24.31 10.72 -16.81
N ALA A 141 -25.61 10.51 -17.10
CA ALA A 141 -26.06 9.75 -18.27
C ALA A 141 -25.76 10.47 -19.59
N ILE A 142 -25.74 9.69 -20.67
CA ILE A 142 -25.57 10.19 -22.03
C ILE A 142 -26.74 11.15 -22.36
N GLY A 143 -26.43 12.28 -22.99
CA GLY A 143 -27.42 13.30 -23.36
C GLY A 143 -27.81 14.29 -22.25
N HIS A 144 -27.38 14.08 -21.01
CA HIS A 144 -27.60 15.03 -19.91
C HIS A 144 -26.46 16.06 -19.84
N PRO A 145 -26.72 17.29 -19.36
CA PRO A 145 -25.68 18.29 -19.12
C PRO A 145 -24.62 17.71 -18.19
N ILE A 146 -23.36 18.06 -18.44
CA ILE A 146 -22.23 17.59 -17.63
C ILE A 146 -22.38 18.14 -16.23
N GLN A 147 -22.46 17.26 -15.23
CA GLN A 147 -22.41 17.67 -13.83
C GLN A 147 -20.97 17.69 -13.36
N VAL A 148 -20.54 18.82 -12.81
CA VAL A 148 -19.19 18.99 -12.28
C VAL A 148 -19.26 19.02 -10.76
N PHE A 149 -18.57 18.09 -10.11
CA PHE A 149 -18.53 18.01 -8.66
C PHE A 149 -17.26 18.73 -8.19
N ALA A 150 -17.38 19.68 -7.28
CA ALA A 150 -16.22 20.30 -6.64
C ALA A 150 -16.37 20.20 -5.13
N TYR A 151 -15.25 20.17 -4.40
CA TYR A 151 -15.32 20.19 -2.95
C TYR A 151 -15.92 21.51 -2.44
N ALA A 152 -16.83 21.41 -1.47
CA ALA A 152 -17.33 22.56 -0.75
C ALA A 152 -16.16 23.28 -0.06
N ASN A 153 -16.19 24.62 -0.07
CA ASN A 153 -15.30 25.43 0.75
C ASN A 153 -15.79 25.39 2.21
N TYR A 154 -15.54 24.27 2.88
CA TYR A 154 -15.92 24.01 4.27
C TYR A 154 -14.68 23.69 5.10
N ILE A 155 -14.72 24.06 6.39
CA ILE A 155 -13.65 23.75 7.33
C ILE A 155 -13.73 22.26 7.67
N PHE A 156 -12.94 21.45 6.98
CA PHE A 156 -12.83 20.03 7.27
C PHE A 156 -11.64 19.76 8.19
N TYR A 157 -11.87 18.93 9.21
CA TYR A 157 -10.82 18.32 10.00
C TYR A 157 -10.82 16.83 9.71
N ARG A 158 -9.67 16.33 9.26
CA ARG A 158 -9.49 14.90 8.98
C ARG A 158 -9.81 14.07 10.22
N HIS A 159 -10.72 13.10 10.07
CA HIS A 159 -11.11 12.22 11.17
C HIS A 159 -9.91 11.41 11.69
N ARG A 160 -9.83 11.22 13.01
CA ARG A 160 -8.65 10.66 13.70
C ARG A 160 -8.99 9.33 14.36
N TYR A 161 -8.48 8.24 13.81
CA TYR A 161 -8.50 6.93 14.47
C TYR A 161 -7.34 6.72 15.46
N THR A 162 -6.80 7.80 16.03
CA THR A 162 -5.59 7.77 16.87
C THR A 162 -5.74 6.89 18.11
N LEU A 163 -6.94 6.83 18.68
CA LEU A 163 -7.24 6.03 19.87
C LEU A 163 -7.11 4.53 19.62
N PHE A 164 -7.30 4.08 18.38
CA PHE A 164 -7.13 2.68 18.01
C PHE A 164 -5.74 2.43 17.41
N GLN A 165 -5.28 3.31 16.53
CA GLN A 165 -4.02 3.14 15.79
C GLN A 165 -2.80 3.17 16.72
N VAL A 166 -2.72 4.11 17.66
CA VAL A 166 -1.53 4.24 18.54
C VAL A 166 -1.36 3.02 19.45
N PRO A 167 -2.38 2.58 20.21
CA PRO A 167 -2.25 1.35 21.01
C PRO A 167 -1.95 0.13 20.16
N THR A 168 -2.51 0.02 18.96
CA THR A 168 -2.27 -1.12 18.06
C THR A 168 -0.83 -1.14 17.54
N VAL A 169 -0.27 0.02 17.18
CA VAL A 169 1.17 0.13 16.84
C VAL A 169 2.00 -0.29 18.05
N LEU A 170 1.74 0.25 19.23
CA LEU A 170 2.48 -0.10 20.45
C LEU A 170 2.37 -1.59 20.80
N LEU A 171 1.19 -2.19 20.59
CA LEU A 171 0.97 -3.62 20.80
C LEU A 171 1.87 -4.47 19.90
N SER A 172 2.22 -4.01 18.69
CA SER A 172 3.16 -4.74 17.82
C SER A 172 4.56 -4.89 18.43
N ALA A 173 4.93 -4.06 19.42
CA ALA A 173 6.16 -4.23 20.20
C ALA A 173 6.19 -5.52 21.01
N SER A 174 5.05 -6.22 21.16
CA SER A 174 5.01 -7.59 21.66
C SER A 174 5.88 -8.55 20.86
N LYS A 175 6.26 -8.21 19.61
CA LYS A 175 7.25 -8.95 18.82
C LYS A 175 8.60 -9.13 19.52
N LEU A 176 8.96 -8.21 20.42
CA LEU A 176 10.18 -8.34 21.25
C LEU A 176 10.13 -9.56 22.18
N THR A 177 8.94 -10.06 22.53
CA THR A 177 8.80 -11.29 23.33
C THR A 177 9.31 -12.52 22.58
N GLU A 178 9.15 -12.59 21.26
CA GLU A 178 9.73 -13.67 20.45
C GLU A 178 11.26 -13.62 20.51
N VAL A 179 11.85 -12.44 20.30
CA VAL A 179 13.30 -12.25 20.36
C VAL A 179 13.85 -12.68 21.72
N TYR A 180 13.17 -12.26 22.80
CA TYR A 180 13.54 -12.63 24.16
C TYR A 180 13.42 -14.14 24.41
N VAL A 181 12.32 -14.77 24.00
CA VAL A 181 12.09 -16.19 24.21
C VAL A 181 13.08 -17.04 23.41
N LEU A 182 13.37 -16.69 22.15
CA LEU A 182 14.38 -17.37 21.34
C LEU A 182 15.77 -17.27 22.00
N TRP A 183 16.15 -16.07 22.45
CA TRP A 183 17.39 -15.87 23.19
C TRP A 183 17.46 -16.71 24.46
N ARG A 184 16.36 -16.77 25.23
CA ARG A 184 16.29 -17.56 26.47
C ARG A 184 16.44 -19.07 26.24
N HIS A 185 16.03 -19.56 25.06
CA HIS A 185 16.16 -20.98 24.67
C HIS A 185 17.49 -21.30 23.96
N GLY A 186 18.48 -20.41 24.06
CA GLY A 186 19.84 -20.65 23.59
C GLY A 186 20.12 -20.22 22.16
N ALA A 187 19.14 -19.62 21.46
CA ALA A 187 19.39 -19.05 20.14
C ALA A 187 20.34 -17.84 20.27
N PRO A 188 21.29 -17.67 19.34
CA PRO A 188 22.15 -16.50 19.33
C PRO A 188 21.31 -15.24 19.11
N LEU A 189 21.60 -14.18 19.85
CA LEU A 189 20.89 -12.90 19.74
C LEU A 189 20.82 -12.38 18.29
N ARG A 190 21.83 -12.70 17.47
CA ARG A 190 21.90 -12.35 16.05
C ARG A 190 20.70 -12.90 15.26
N LEU A 191 20.25 -14.13 15.53
CA LEU A 191 19.08 -14.71 14.87
C LEU A 191 17.82 -13.90 15.19
N GLY A 192 17.60 -13.62 16.48
CA GLY A 192 16.45 -12.81 16.92
C GLY A 192 16.43 -11.42 16.29
N MET A 193 17.59 -10.77 16.17
CA MET A 193 17.70 -9.47 15.50
C MET A 193 17.42 -9.54 13.99
N VAL A 194 17.90 -10.58 13.31
CA VAL A 194 17.62 -10.80 11.87
C VAL A 194 16.12 -10.99 11.63
N LEU A 195 15.45 -11.76 12.48
CA LEU A 195 14.00 -11.99 12.42
C LEU A 195 13.19 -10.73 12.76
N ALA A 196 13.70 -9.89 13.66
CA ALA A 196 13.05 -8.64 14.06
C ALA A 196 13.33 -7.47 13.09
N ALA A 197 14.38 -7.54 12.26
CA ALA A 197 14.83 -6.41 11.46
C ALA A 197 13.74 -5.81 10.52
N PRO A 198 12.97 -6.60 9.75
CA PRO A 198 11.86 -6.05 8.96
C PRO A 198 10.82 -5.37 9.84
N TRP A 199 10.41 -6.03 10.93
CA TRP A 199 9.45 -5.44 11.88
C TRP A 199 9.96 -4.11 12.46
N ILE A 200 11.21 -4.02 12.90
CA ILE A 200 11.79 -2.77 13.42
C ILE A 200 11.70 -1.65 12.38
N PHE A 201 12.08 -1.95 11.13
CA PHE A 201 12.02 -0.97 10.05
C PHE A 201 10.60 -0.44 9.82
N PHE A 202 9.62 -1.34 9.69
CA PHE A 202 8.22 -0.96 9.45
C PHE A 202 7.54 -0.37 10.68
N PHE A 203 7.95 -0.76 11.89
CA PHE A 203 7.49 -0.15 13.15
C PHE A 203 7.95 1.30 13.27
N LEU A 204 9.21 1.59 12.97
CA LEU A 204 9.71 2.97 12.92
C LEU A 204 9.01 3.78 11.83
N GLY A 205 8.82 3.17 10.65
CA GLY A 205 8.01 3.75 9.57
C GLY A 205 6.59 4.10 10.02
N ALA A 206 5.92 3.18 10.72
CA ALA A 206 4.58 3.39 11.27
C ALA A 206 4.53 4.56 12.26
N ILE A 207 5.55 4.73 13.12
CA ILE A 207 5.64 5.89 14.01
C ILE A 207 5.76 7.20 13.21
N VAL A 208 6.57 7.23 12.16
CA VAL A 208 6.72 8.39 11.28
C VAL A 208 5.41 8.70 10.54
N ILE A 209 4.72 7.67 10.02
CA ILE A 209 3.42 7.84 9.38
C ILE A 209 2.39 8.38 10.38
N GLN A 210 2.29 7.78 11.57
CA GLN A 210 1.35 8.20 12.60
C GLN A 210 1.59 9.63 13.09
N THR A 211 2.85 10.02 13.27
CA THR A 211 3.20 11.39 13.67
C THR A 211 2.86 12.39 12.56
N ARG A 212 3.15 12.05 11.29
CA ARG A 212 2.78 12.88 10.15
C ARG A 212 1.27 13.01 10.01
N GLU A 213 0.51 11.93 10.13
CA GLU A 213 -0.96 11.95 10.08
C GLU A 213 -1.54 12.78 11.23
N ASN A 214 -0.97 12.70 12.43
CA ASN A 214 -1.36 13.54 13.57
C ASN A 214 -1.09 15.02 13.32
N LEU A 215 0.03 15.35 12.66
CA LEU A 215 0.37 16.73 12.31
C LEU A 215 -0.53 17.26 11.19
N LEU A 216 -0.78 16.46 10.16
CA LEU A 216 -1.67 16.83 9.04
C LEU A 216 -3.12 16.97 9.50
N GLY A 217 -3.61 16.09 10.38
CA GLY A 217 -4.96 16.18 10.94
C GLY A 217 -5.20 17.39 11.86
N ARG A 218 -4.14 18.13 12.23
CA ARG A 218 -4.26 19.42 12.92
C ARG A 218 -4.34 20.61 11.97
N LYS A 219 -3.94 20.43 10.71
CA LYS A 219 -4.02 21.48 9.70
C LYS A 219 -5.45 21.58 9.18
N ARG A 220 -5.89 22.81 8.94
CA ARG A 220 -7.16 23.11 8.28
C ARG A 220 -6.98 22.83 6.79
N GLU A 221 -7.70 21.85 6.25
CA GLU A 221 -7.75 21.61 4.82
C GLU A 221 -8.75 22.60 4.19
N SER A 222 -8.31 23.83 3.93
CA SER A 222 -9.08 24.81 3.15
C SER A 222 -8.67 24.86 1.68
N GLU A 223 -7.57 24.19 1.30
CA GLU A 223 -7.06 24.24 -0.06
C GLU A 223 -7.80 23.22 -0.94
N PHE A 224 -8.20 23.67 -2.13
CA PHE A 224 -8.58 22.79 -3.21
C PHE A 224 -7.34 21.98 -3.59
N GLY A 225 -7.50 20.68 -3.82
CA GLY A 225 -6.40 19.90 -4.36
C GLY A 225 -6.07 20.34 -5.79
N ASP A 226 -4.88 20.02 -6.27
CA ASP A 226 -4.41 20.44 -7.60
C ASP A 226 -4.75 19.42 -8.70
N ARG A 227 -5.60 18.43 -8.41
CA ARG A 227 -5.92 17.34 -9.35
C ARG A 227 -7.39 17.33 -9.72
N ASP A 228 -7.69 17.51 -11.00
CA ASP A 228 -9.02 17.31 -11.54
C ASP A 228 -9.15 15.91 -12.14
N ILE A 229 -10.31 15.28 -11.96
CA ILE A 229 -10.55 13.88 -12.28
C ILE A 229 -11.72 13.78 -13.25
N VAL A 230 -11.49 13.17 -14.41
CA VAL A 230 -12.53 12.82 -15.38
C VAL A 230 -12.62 11.31 -15.45
N ALA A 231 -13.67 10.73 -14.90
CA ALA A 231 -13.85 9.28 -14.79
C ALA A 231 -15.09 8.78 -15.53
N GLY A 232 -15.10 7.49 -15.89
CA GLY A 232 -16.21 6.82 -16.55
C GLY A 232 -15.81 6.21 -17.88
N GLN A 233 -16.78 6.04 -18.78
CA GLN A 233 -16.51 5.50 -20.11
C GLN A 233 -15.98 6.61 -21.02
N LEU A 234 -14.66 6.75 -21.04
CA LEU A 234 -13.96 7.78 -21.80
C LEU A 234 -14.12 7.57 -23.32
N PRO A 235 -14.27 8.66 -24.10
CA PRO A 235 -14.34 8.56 -25.56
C PRO A 235 -13.01 8.05 -26.13
N MET A 236 -13.10 7.13 -27.08
CA MET A 236 -11.96 6.57 -27.81
C MET A 236 -12.21 6.65 -29.30
N VAL A 237 -11.14 6.57 -30.11
CA VAL A 237 -11.23 6.62 -31.59
C VAL A 237 -12.26 5.64 -32.16
N ARG A 238 -12.47 4.49 -31.49
CA ARG A 238 -13.40 3.43 -31.93
C ARG A 238 -14.69 3.34 -31.12
N ARG A 239 -14.84 4.10 -30.03
CA ARG A 239 -15.99 3.99 -29.13
C ARG A 239 -16.43 5.36 -28.66
N PRO A 240 -17.72 5.72 -28.81
CA PRO A 240 -18.23 6.94 -28.23
C PRO A 240 -18.07 6.89 -26.70
N GLY A 241 -17.89 8.05 -26.09
CA GLY A 241 -17.92 8.17 -24.64
C GLY A 241 -19.30 7.80 -24.09
N GLY A 242 -19.33 7.26 -22.89
CA GLY A 242 -20.56 6.86 -22.21
C GLY A 242 -20.82 7.68 -20.97
N VAL A 243 -21.18 6.97 -19.89
CA VAL A 243 -21.42 7.55 -18.58
C VAL A 243 -20.15 8.23 -18.04
N ARG A 244 -20.31 9.40 -17.43
CA ARG A 244 -19.19 10.27 -17.02
C ARG A 244 -19.37 10.88 -15.65
N LYS A 245 -18.25 11.13 -14.98
CA LYS A 245 -18.14 11.89 -13.73
C LYS A 245 -16.96 12.85 -13.83
N ILE A 246 -17.15 14.09 -13.40
CA ILE A 246 -16.08 15.08 -13.31
C ILE A 246 -15.98 15.55 -11.87
N VAL A 247 -14.79 15.44 -11.28
CA VAL A 247 -14.49 15.92 -9.94
C VAL A 247 -13.34 16.91 -10.00
N LEU A 248 -13.55 18.11 -9.48
CA LEU A 248 -12.53 19.15 -9.42
C LEU A 248 -11.89 19.21 -8.04
N GLY A 249 -10.58 19.46 -8.03
CA GLY A 249 -9.82 19.71 -6.81
C GLY A 249 -9.58 18.50 -5.91
N GLY A 250 -9.47 17.31 -6.52
CA GLY A 250 -8.98 16.08 -5.90
C GLY A 250 -7.63 16.26 -5.21
N SER A 251 -7.48 15.66 -4.03
CA SER A 251 -6.18 15.58 -3.36
C SER A 251 -5.38 14.41 -3.92
N GLU A 252 -4.10 14.63 -4.16
CA GLU A 252 -3.18 13.58 -4.58
C GLU A 252 -2.76 12.73 -3.36
N ASP A 253 -2.74 11.40 -3.53
CA ASP A 253 -2.21 10.53 -2.48
C ASP A 253 -0.69 10.71 -2.38
N PRO A 254 -0.13 11.18 -1.25
CA PRO A 254 1.30 11.35 -1.08
C PRO A 254 2.10 10.06 -1.25
N ARG A 255 1.45 8.89 -1.17
CA ARG A 255 2.06 7.56 -1.34
C ARG A 255 2.54 7.32 -2.77
N ALA A 256 1.85 7.85 -3.78
CA ALA A 256 2.19 7.63 -5.18
C ALA A 256 3.34 8.54 -5.66
N THR A 257 3.34 9.79 -5.19
CA THR A 257 4.13 10.85 -5.85
C THR A 257 5.42 11.18 -5.11
N THR A 258 5.50 10.91 -3.80
CA THR A 258 6.68 11.32 -3.03
C THR A 258 7.83 10.32 -3.14
N LEU A 259 9.00 10.80 -3.56
CA LEU A 259 10.24 10.02 -3.62
C LEU A 259 10.56 9.35 -2.27
N THR A 260 10.23 10.02 -1.16
CA THR A 260 10.46 9.50 0.20
C THR A 260 9.68 8.21 0.47
N TRP A 261 8.42 8.10 0.02
CA TRP A 261 7.64 6.87 0.14
C TRP A 261 8.22 5.75 -0.72
N ARG A 262 8.65 6.08 -1.94
CA ARG A 262 9.28 5.12 -2.86
C ARG A 262 10.59 4.57 -2.29
N LEU A 263 11.41 5.44 -1.71
CA LEU A 263 12.64 5.04 -1.01
C LEU A 263 12.34 4.20 0.23
N PHE A 264 11.33 4.57 1.03
CA PHE A 264 10.90 3.80 2.20
C PHE A 264 10.55 2.36 1.81
N TRP A 265 9.75 2.18 0.75
CA TRP A 265 9.42 0.85 0.25
C TRP A 265 10.62 0.11 -0.34
N ALA A 266 11.50 0.79 -1.09
CA ALA A 266 12.70 0.15 -1.64
C ALA A 266 13.61 -0.40 -0.53
N VAL A 267 13.84 0.38 0.53
CA VAL A 267 14.61 -0.05 1.70
C VAL A 267 13.87 -1.18 2.44
N GLY A 268 12.55 -1.08 2.60
CA GLY A 268 11.73 -2.13 3.21
C GLY A 268 11.82 -3.46 2.47
N ALA A 269 11.81 -3.45 1.13
CA ALA A 269 12.03 -4.63 0.31
C ALA A 269 13.43 -5.22 0.53
N ALA A 270 14.47 -4.39 0.50
CA ALA A 270 15.85 -4.82 0.70
C ALA A 270 16.08 -5.45 2.09
N VAL A 271 15.57 -4.81 3.15
CA VAL A 271 15.64 -5.32 4.53
C VAL A 271 14.90 -6.65 4.65
N SER A 272 13.72 -6.77 4.04
CA SER A 272 12.92 -8.00 4.07
C SER A 272 13.59 -9.15 3.33
N VAL A 273 14.15 -8.90 2.13
CA VAL A 273 14.91 -9.91 1.37
C VAL A 273 16.14 -10.36 2.15
N ALA A 274 16.93 -9.42 2.67
CA ALA A 274 18.13 -9.73 3.45
C ALA A 274 17.77 -10.53 4.71
N SER A 275 16.70 -10.15 5.42
CA SER A 275 16.20 -10.87 6.59
C SER A 275 15.79 -12.30 6.24
N VAL A 276 15.05 -12.53 5.15
CA VAL A 276 14.66 -13.88 4.71
C VAL A 276 15.88 -14.75 4.43
N VAL A 277 16.83 -14.26 3.61
CA VAL A 277 18.04 -15.01 3.25
C VAL A 277 18.85 -15.36 4.49
N LEU A 278 19.10 -14.38 5.36
CA LEU A 278 19.87 -14.60 6.59
C LEU A 278 19.13 -15.52 7.57
N SER A 279 17.80 -15.43 7.65
CA SER A 279 16.99 -16.31 8.50
C SER A 279 17.12 -17.76 8.08
N TYR A 280 17.10 -18.06 6.78
CA TYR A 280 17.34 -19.42 6.28
C TYR A 280 18.73 -19.94 6.64
N VAL A 281 19.77 -19.11 6.48
CA VAL A 281 21.15 -19.49 6.80
C VAL A 281 21.32 -19.77 8.29
N PHE A 282 20.78 -18.91 9.16
CA PHE A 282 20.91 -19.09 10.60
C PHE A 282 20.02 -20.21 11.13
N MET A 283 18.76 -20.31 10.69
CA MET A 283 17.85 -21.37 11.16
C MET A 283 18.33 -22.77 10.80
N ALA A 284 19.08 -22.94 9.70
CA ALA A 284 19.65 -24.23 9.32
C ALA A 284 20.69 -24.77 10.33
N GLN A 285 21.22 -23.92 11.20
CA GLN A 285 22.25 -24.26 12.20
C GLN A 285 21.67 -24.49 13.60
N GLU A 286 20.39 -24.16 13.81
CA GLU A 286 19.75 -24.16 15.13
C GLU A 286 19.13 -25.52 15.49
N PRO A 287 18.96 -25.83 16.79
CA PRO A 287 18.28 -27.04 17.22
C PRO A 287 16.79 -26.99 16.86
N SER A 288 16.20 -28.17 16.66
CA SER A 288 14.79 -28.33 16.26
C SER A 288 13.80 -27.70 17.25
N THR A 289 14.17 -27.63 18.54
CA THR A 289 13.38 -26.96 19.58
C THR A 289 13.25 -25.47 19.32
N THR A 290 14.35 -24.79 18.99
CA THR A 290 14.35 -23.36 18.65
C THR A 290 13.50 -23.09 17.41
N VAL A 291 13.65 -23.92 16.37
CA VAL A 291 12.87 -23.81 15.13
C VAL A 291 11.37 -24.01 15.41
N ALA A 292 11.00 -24.97 16.27
CA ALA A 292 9.60 -25.19 16.65
C ALA A 292 9.01 -24.01 17.43
N ILE A 293 9.76 -23.43 18.37
CA ILE A 293 9.35 -22.22 19.12
C ILE A 293 9.15 -21.06 18.15
N TRP A 294 10.10 -20.82 17.25
CA TRP A 294 10.01 -19.79 16.21
C TRP A 294 8.76 -19.97 15.35
N ALA A 295 8.50 -21.19 14.87
CA ALA A 295 7.34 -21.49 14.05
C ALA A 295 6.03 -21.24 14.80
N GLY A 296 5.97 -21.58 16.09
CA GLY A 296 4.84 -21.28 16.98
C GLY A 296 4.58 -19.77 17.07
N PHE A 297 5.62 -18.94 17.24
CA PHE A 297 5.49 -17.49 17.18
C PHE A 297 5.03 -17.00 15.81
N GLN A 298 5.53 -17.54 14.70
CA GLN A 298 5.09 -17.11 13.36
C GLN A 298 3.60 -17.38 13.14
N LEU A 299 3.08 -18.51 13.62
CA LEU A 299 1.65 -18.82 13.57
C LEU A 299 0.83 -17.89 14.46
N LEU A 300 1.31 -17.62 15.68
CA LEU A 300 0.66 -16.68 16.59
C LEU A 300 0.57 -15.28 15.96
N TRP A 301 1.69 -14.76 15.45
CA TRP A 301 1.73 -13.45 14.80
C TRP A 301 0.89 -13.40 13.53
N LEU A 302 0.83 -14.49 12.76
CA LEU A 302 -0.07 -14.58 11.62
C LEU A 302 -1.53 -14.44 12.06
N GLY A 303 -1.95 -15.17 13.11
CA GLY A 303 -3.30 -15.08 13.66
C GLY A 303 -3.65 -13.68 14.17
N VAL A 304 -2.74 -13.05 14.94
CA VAL A 304 -2.93 -11.68 15.42
C VAL A 304 -2.94 -10.68 14.27
N ARG A 305 -2.10 -10.87 13.24
CA ARG A 305 -2.10 -10.03 12.03
C ARG A 305 -3.46 -10.06 11.32
N PHE A 306 -4.07 -11.24 11.17
CA PHE A 306 -5.42 -11.35 10.60
C PHE A 306 -6.46 -10.63 11.46
N LEU A 307 -6.39 -10.78 12.78
CA LEU A 307 -7.27 -10.07 13.70
C LEU A 307 -7.12 -8.55 13.53
N VAL A 308 -5.89 -8.03 13.52
CA VAL A 308 -5.62 -6.60 13.31
C VAL A 308 -6.15 -6.14 11.95
N TYR A 309 -5.98 -6.91 10.88
CA TYR A 309 -6.51 -6.56 9.56
C TYR A 309 -8.04 -6.36 9.56
N HIS A 310 -8.77 -7.20 10.28
CA HIS A 310 -10.22 -7.10 10.36
C HIS A 310 -10.70 -6.03 11.36
N LEU A 311 -9.94 -5.75 12.41
CA LEU A 311 -10.26 -4.72 13.40
C LEU A 311 -9.85 -3.30 12.96
N THR A 312 -8.85 -3.18 12.08
CA THR A 312 -8.43 -1.89 11.53
C THR A 312 -9.36 -1.47 10.41
N GLU A 313 -10.00 -0.31 10.56
CA GLU A 313 -10.73 0.30 9.46
C GLU A 313 -9.77 0.83 8.38
N PRO A 314 -10.16 0.76 7.09
CA PRO A 314 -9.38 1.37 6.03
C PRO A 314 -9.29 2.89 6.25
N ALA A 315 -8.10 3.45 6.05
CA ALA A 315 -7.87 4.87 6.25
C ALA A 315 -8.50 5.66 5.10
N ASN A 316 -9.68 6.26 5.32
CA ASN A 316 -10.46 6.98 4.31
C ASN A 316 -10.59 8.47 4.61
N PRO A 317 -9.50 9.25 4.51
CA PRO A 317 -9.50 10.64 4.96
C PRO A 317 -10.39 11.59 4.13
N MET A 318 -10.72 11.21 2.89
CA MET A 318 -11.44 12.07 1.95
C MET A 318 -12.94 11.77 1.84
N LEU A 319 -13.43 10.67 2.43
CA LEU A 319 -14.81 10.21 2.24
C LEU A 319 -15.85 11.18 2.84
N GLU A 320 -15.50 11.88 3.91
CA GLU A 320 -16.41 12.76 4.65
C GLU A 320 -16.47 14.20 4.11
N ARG A 321 -15.68 14.53 3.08
CA ARG A 321 -15.65 15.89 2.54
C ARG A 321 -16.87 16.13 1.64
N LEU A 322 -17.64 17.17 1.95
CA LEU A 322 -18.82 17.57 1.18
C LEU A 322 -18.44 17.95 -0.26
N LEU A 323 -19.14 17.35 -1.21
CA LEU A 323 -19.10 17.70 -2.63
C LEU A 323 -20.32 18.54 -3.00
N VAL A 324 -20.09 19.59 -3.77
CA VAL A 324 -21.12 20.47 -4.32
C VAL A 324 -21.21 20.25 -5.82
N VAL A 325 -22.43 20.17 -6.33
CA VAL A 325 -22.69 20.08 -7.76
C VAL A 325 -22.69 21.48 -8.34
N HIS A 326 -21.85 21.70 -9.35
CA HIS A 326 -21.90 22.87 -10.20
C HIS A 326 -22.64 22.50 -11.51
N PRO A 327 -23.71 23.23 -11.85
CA PRO A 327 -24.50 23.01 -13.06
C PRO A 327 -23.78 23.47 -14.34
#